data_AF-A0A1H9Z1Z5-F1
#
_entry.id   AF-A0A1H9Z1Z5-F1
#
_cell.length_a   1.000
_cell.length_b   1.000
_cell.length_c   1.000
_cell.angle_alpha   90.00
_cell.angle_beta   90.00
_cell.angle_gamma   90.00
#
_symmetry.space_group_name_H-M   'P 1'
#
loop_
_entity.id
_entity.type
_entity.pdbx_description
1 polymer ?
#
loop_
_entity_poly.entity_id
_entity_poly.type
_entity_poly.pdbx_seq_one_letter_code
_entity_poly.pdbx_strand_id
1 'polypeptide(L)'
;MTPASDGSSGFPAGTASLTLHRPHRGGRSLRAWDAADEQLVAEALKRLAPGQRVAVVDDSFGALALGLANFLPDVIADSAALAEGLALNARANRLPVPAVRSWEQELEAVARGSASSASGTARYDAVILKVPRQLEYLGFLLRWCNQVLRPGGWILAGGMIKHLPDQAVRVYQELVVTEAVLPAKKKARLVLCQPGTQTLEHWDRLWRGYPVGELPAPVQGLPAVFARDRLDIGSRELLPFIAEAVTALPPGAPVLDLACGNGLLGLVALSGRPDLAMGFADISSQAIISARVNVSAAGLDRGQCRFYHADGAPPQSGPFRMILLNPPFHEGGAVGDHIALRLFAEAAGCLTGDGELLMVGNRHLGYHRSLRSFFTQVQQLHASPRFVVFRCTGPRQPAGRS
;
A
#
# COMPACT_ATOMS: atom_id res chain seq x y z
N MET A 1 -23.53 22.42 -11.96
CA MET A 1 -23.98 21.27 -12.75
C MET A 1 -24.14 20.08 -11.83
N THR A 2 -25.38 19.65 -11.65
CA THR A 2 -25.79 18.42 -10.95
C THR A 2 -25.03 17.23 -11.55
N PRO A 3 -24.41 16.36 -10.74
CA PRO A 3 -23.82 15.15 -11.27
C PRO A 3 -24.94 14.26 -11.82
N ALA A 4 -24.81 13.86 -13.08
CA ALA A 4 -25.73 12.95 -13.73
C ALA A 4 -25.80 11.64 -12.93
N SER A 5 -27.02 11.19 -12.64
CA SER A 5 -27.30 9.90 -12.03
C SER A 5 -26.96 8.78 -13.02
N ASP A 6 -25.74 8.25 -12.93
CA ASP A 6 -25.40 6.98 -13.57
C ASP A 6 -26.25 5.88 -12.93
N GLY A 7 -26.97 5.11 -13.75
CA GLY A 7 -27.85 4.01 -13.34
C GLY A 7 -27.09 2.80 -12.78
N SER A 8 -26.26 2.97 -11.76
CA SER A 8 -25.63 1.87 -11.03
C SER A 8 -26.56 1.39 -9.93
N SER A 9 -27.03 0.15 -10.03
CA SER A 9 -27.60 -0.59 -8.89
C SER A 9 -26.65 -0.44 -7.69
N GLY A 10 -27.14 0.05 -6.55
CA GLY A 10 -26.32 0.21 -5.34
C GLY A 10 -25.74 -1.13 -4.86
N PHE A 11 -24.69 -1.06 -4.05
CA PHE A 11 -24.04 -2.23 -3.47
C PHE A 11 -24.98 -2.92 -2.47
N PRO A 12 -25.31 -4.21 -2.64
CA PRO A 12 -26.19 -4.92 -1.72
C PRO A 12 -25.48 -5.23 -0.40
N ALA A 13 -26.06 -4.80 0.72
CA ALA A 13 -25.58 -5.04 2.07
C ALA A 13 -26.74 -5.58 2.94
N GLY A 14 -27.02 -6.88 2.83
CA GLY A 14 -28.19 -7.49 3.47
C GLY A 14 -29.49 -6.96 2.85
N THR A 15 -30.35 -6.35 3.65
CA THR A 15 -31.59 -5.69 3.20
C THR A 15 -31.37 -4.25 2.73
N ALA A 16 -30.18 -3.69 2.96
CA ALA A 16 -29.83 -2.33 2.55
C ALA A 16 -29.11 -2.31 1.18
N SER A 17 -29.10 -1.13 0.56
CA SER A 17 -28.31 -0.85 -0.64
C SER A 17 -27.45 0.38 -0.40
N LEU A 18 -26.13 0.23 -0.53
CA LEU A 18 -25.15 1.30 -0.29
C LEU A 18 -24.77 1.96 -1.61
N THR A 19 -24.60 3.28 -1.57
CA THR A 19 -24.02 4.06 -2.67
C THR A 19 -22.52 4.17 -2.44
N LEU A 20 -21.72 3.57 -3.32
CA LEU A 20 -20.26 3.56 -3.20
C LEU A 20 -19.60 4.21 -4.42
N HIS A 21 -18.58 5.01 -4.16
CA HIS A 21 -17.82 5.80 -5.13
C HIS A 21 -16.33 5.48 -5.03
N ARG A 22 -15.60 5.67 -6.14
CA ARG A 22 -14.14 5.66 -6.15
C ARG A 22 -13.65 7.10 -5.95
N PRO A 23 -12.64 7.36 -5.10
CA PRO A 23 -12.10 8.70 -4.90
C PRO A 23 -11.56 9.32 -6.20
N HIS A 24 -10.93 8.49 -7.03
CA HIS A 24 -10.32 8.88 -8.29
C HIS A 24 -11.20 8.47 -9.48
N ARG A 25 -11.43 9.39 -10.42
CA ARG A 25 -12.20 9.14 -11.66
C ARG A 25 -11.47 8.14 -12.56
N GLY A 26 -11.71 6.85 -12.33
CA GLY A 26 -11.45 5.82 -13.33
C GLY A 26 -12.42 5.94 -14.51
N GLY A 27 -12.10 5.27 -15.61
CA GLY A 27 -13.01 5.20 -16.77
C GLY A 27 -14.42 4.74 -16.38
N ARG A 28 -15.42 5.15 -17.18
CA ARG A 28 -16.89 5.01 -16.95
C ARG A 28 -17.40 3.60 -16.54
N SER A 29 -16.58 2.55 -16.60
CA SER A 29 -16.95 1.17 -16.29
C SER A 29 -16.46 0.66 -14.91
N LEU A 30 -15.65 1.43 -14.18
CA LEU A 30 -15.04 0.96 -12.94
C LEU A 30 -15.89 1.30 -11.72
N ARG A 31 -16.37 0.26 -11.01
CA ARG A 31 -17.12 0.38 -9.76
C ARG A 31 -16.21 0.44 -8.54
N ALA A 32 -16.74 0.93 -7.43
CA ALA A 32 -16.06 0.95 -6.13
C ALA A 32 -16.08 -0.41 -5.40
N TRP A 33 -16.68 -1.42 -6.03
CA TRP A 33 -16.75 -2.79 -5.53
C TRP A 33 -16.77 -3.76 -6.71
N ASP A 34 -16.47 -5.02 -6.42
CA ASP A 34 -16.57 -6.13 -7.35
C ASP A 34 -17.51 -7.24 -6.81
N ALA A 35 -17.63 -8.33 -7.57
CA ALA A 35 -18.51 -9.43 -7.18
C ALA A 35 -18.00 -10.24 -5.98
N ALA A 36 -16.72 -10.14 -5.63
CA ALA A 36 -16.20 -10.76 -4.41
C ALA A 36 -16.64 -9.96 -3.18
N ASP A 37 -16.67 -8.62 -3.26
CA ASP A 37 -17.18 -7.79 -2.16
C ASP A 37 -18.64 -8.12 -1.83
N GLU A 38 -19.49 -8.21 -2.86
CA GLU A 38 -20.92 -8.57 -2.70
C GLU A 38 -21.08 -9.92 -2.01
N GLN A 39 -20.27 -10.91 -2.41
CA GLN A 39 -20.34 -12.26 -1.86
C GLN A 39 -19.75 -12.36 -0.46
N LEU A 40 -18.68 -11.64 -0.16
CA LEU A 40 -18.07 -11.60 1.16
C LEU A 40 -19.06 -11.06 2.19
N VAL A 41 -19.69 -9.92 1.91
CA VAL A 41 -20.72 -9.35 2.79
C VAL A 41 -21.90 -10.31 2.93
N ALA A 42 -22.43 -10.84 1.83
CA ALA A 42 -23.57 -11.73 1.87
C ALA A 42 -23.30 -13.03 2.65
N GLU A 43 -22.13 -13.63 2.51
CA GLU A 43 -21.78 -14.86 3.23
C GLU A 43 -21.39 -14.61 4.69
N ALA A 44 -20.78 -13.45 5.00
CA ALA A 44 -20.50 -13.04 6.37
C ALA A 44 -21.80 -12.79 7.15
N LEU A 45 -22.77 -12.06 6.59
CA LEU A 45 -24.05 -11.77 7.25
C LEU A 45 -24.88 -13.02 7.57
N LYS A 46 -24.69 -14.13 6.84
CA LYS A 46 -25.36 -15.41 7.14
C LYS A 46 -24.78 -16.12 8.37
N ARG A 47 -23.54 -15.79 8.76
CA ARG A 47 -22.74 -16.51 9.77
C ARG A 47 -22.53 -15.70 11.03
N LEU A 48 -22.45 -14.38 10.89
CA LEU A 48 -22.20 -13.49 12.00
C LEU A 48 -23.41 -13.40 12.92
N ALA A 49 -23.16 -13.46 14.22
CA ALA A 49 -24.13 -13.25 15.28
C ALA A 49 -23.92 -11.88 15.96
N PRO A 50 -24.99 -11.23 16.47
CA PRO A 50 -24.85 -9.96 17.18
C PRO A 50 -23.81 -10.03 18.31
N GLY A 51 -22.98 -8.99 18.44
CA GLY A 51 -21.94 -8.89 19.46
C GLY A 51 -20.61 -9.55 19.11
N GLN A 52 -20.51 -10.26 17.97
CA GLN A 52 -19.23 -10.79 17.50
C GLN A 52 -18.28 -9.67 17.07
N ARG A 53 -17.00 -9.85 17.39
CA ARG A 53 -15.90 -8.96 16.99
C ARG A 53 -15.38 -9.35 15.62
N VAL A 54 -15.49 -8.43 14.67
CA VAL A 54 -15.13 -8.65 13.26
C VAL A 54 -13.94 -7.78 12.87
N ALA A 55 -12.98 -8.35 12.15
CA ALA A 55 -11.97 -7.59 11.42
C ALA A 55 -12.25 -7.63 9.92
N VAL A 56 -12.07 -6.50 9.23
CA VAL A 56 -12.08 -6.37 7.78
C VAL A 56 -10.68 -5.99 7.33
N VAL A 57 -10.11 -6.77 6.41
CA VAL A 57 -8.72 -6.58 5.95
C VAL A 57 -8.65 -6.31 4.44
N ASP A 58 -7.91 -5.25 4.09
CA ASP A 58 -7.67 -4.80 2.71
C ASP A 58 -8.95 -4.61 1.90
N ASP A 59 -9.96 -4.01 2.53
CA ASP A 59 -11.07 -3.41 1.78
C ASP A 59 -10.50 -2.38 0.79
N SER A 60 -11.13 -2.25 -0.38
CA SER A 60 -10.66 -1.34 -1.42
C SER A 60 -11.22 0.07 -1.26
N PHE A 61 -12.53 0.18 -1.00
CA PHE A 61 -13.23 1.46 -0.94
C PHE A 61 -14.33 1.48 0.14
N GLY A 62 -14.31 0.53 1.09
CA GLY A 62 -15.26 0.48 2.19
C GLY A 62 -16.48 -0.40 1.95
N ALA A 63 -16.51 -1.21 0.89
CA ALA A 63 -17.67 -2.05 0.59
C ALA A 63 -17.90 -3.10 1.69
N LEU A 64 -16.83 -3.72 2.19
CA LEU A 64 -16.90 -4.71 3.25
C LEU A 64 -17.16 -4.04 4.61
N ALA A 65 -16.40 -3.00 4.93
CA ALA A 65 -16.49 -2.31 6.21
C ALA A 65 -17.88 -1.69 6.43
N LEU A 66 -18.42 -1.01 5.41
CA LEU A 66 -19.75 -0.41 5.48
C LEU A 66 -20.87 -1.44 5.31
N GLY A 67 -20.65 -2.48 4.50
CA GLY A 67 -21.60 -3.58 4.34
C GLY A 67 -21.80 -4.39 5.63
N LEU A 68 -20.82 -4.34 6.54
CA LEU A 68 -20.84 -4.99 7.85
C LEU A 68 -20.93 -3.97 9.01
N ALA A 69 -21.39 -2.74 8.75
CA ALA A 69 -21.39 -1.66 9.75
C ALA A 69 -22.12 -2.00 11.06
N ASN A 70 -23.13 -2.89 11.03
CA ASN A 70 -23.84 -3.36 12.23
C ASN A 70 -22.94 -4.12 13.22
N PHE A 71 -21.78 -4.59 12.78
CA PHE A 71 -20.79 -5.28 13.61
C PHE A 71 -19.62 -4.38 14.02
N LEU A 72 -19.62 -3.11 13.59
CA LEU A 72 -18.56 -2.12 13.86
C LEU A 72 -17.16 -2.71 13.65
N PRO A 73 -16.85 -3.21 12.44
CA PRO A 73 -15.63 -3.99 12.23
C PRO A 73 -14.39 -3.12 12.44
N ASP A 74 -13.37 -3.75 13.02
CA ASP A 74 -12.02 -3.22 13.00
C ASP A 74 -11.49 -3.28 11.56
N VAL A 75 -11.09 -2.14 10.99
CA VAL A 75 -10.59 -2.07 9.62
C VAL A 75 -9.07 -1.97 9.62
N ILE A 76 -8.41 -2.95 9.01
CA ILE A 76 -6.95 -3.00 8.85
C ILE A 76 -6.63 -2.98 7.36
N ALA A 77 -5.67 -2.17 6.94
CA ALA A 77 -5.24 -2.15 5.55
C ALA A 77 -3.76 -1.82 5.40
N ASP A 78 -3.14 -2.44 4.39
CA ASP A 78 -1.80 -2.02 3.99
C ASP A 78 -1.83 -0.69 3.25
N SER A 79 -2.89 -0.41 2.49
CA SER A 79 -2.99 0.78 1.64
C SER A 79 -3.50 2.01 2.39
N ALA A 80 -2.78 3.14 2.30
CA ALA A 80 -3.20 4.43 2.82
C ALA A 80 -4.46 4.99 2.10
N ALA A 81 -4.73 4.55 0.87
CA ALA A 81 -5.85 5.05 0.08
C ALA A 81 -7.23 4.62 0.60
N LEU A 82 -7.31 3.58 1.44
CA LEU A 82 -8.59 3.10 1.96
C LEU A 82 -9.28 4.16 2.82
N ALA A 83 -8.55 4.90 3.66
CA ALA A 83 -9.14 5.84 4.60
C ALA A 83 -9.98 6.92 3.90
N GLU A 84 -9.50 7.48 2.80
CA GLU A 84 -10.24 8.49 2.03
C GLU A 84 -11.48 7.89 1.36
N GLY A 85 -11.34 6.74 0.68
CA GLY A 85 -12.45 6.06 0.02
C GLY A 85 -13.54 5.62 1.00
N LEU A 86 -13.13 5.10 2.16
CA LEU A 86 -14.04 4.73 3.23
C LEU A 86 -14.77 5.94 3.80
N ALA A 87 -14.07 7.05 4.06
CA ALA A 87 -14.70 8.27 4.56
C ALA A 87 -15.70 8.88 3.56
N LEU A 88 -15.34 8.90 2.27
CA LEU A 88 -16.25 9.33 1.19
C LEU A 88 -17.53 8.49 1.18
N ASN A 89 -17.39 7.17 1.23
CA ASN A 89 -18.52 6.25 1.11
C ASN A 89 -19.34 6.16 2.39
N ALA A 90 -18.72 6.27 3.57
CA ALA A 90 -19.44 6.35 4.83
C ALA A 90 -20.37 7.58 4.84
N ARG A 91 -19.87 8.75 4.43
CA ARG A 91 -20.65 9.99 4.32
C ARG A 91 -21.78 9.87 3.31
N ALA A 92 -21.53 9.27 2.13
CA ALA A 92 -22.55 9.05 1.12
C ALA A 92 -23.73 8.19 1.64
N ASN A 93 -23.47 7.31 2.61
CA ASN A 93 -24.47 6.44 3.22
C ASN A 93 -24.92 6.88 4.63
N ARG A 94 -24.48 8.05 5.11
CA ARG A 94 -24.76 8.56 6.46
C ARG A 94 -24.37 7.58 7.58
N LEU A 95 -23.29 6.84 7.37
CA LEU A 95 -22.71 5.92 8.34
C LEU A 95 -21.54 6.60 9.08
N PRO A 96 -21.24 6.18 10.32
CA PRO A 96 -19.99 6.55 10.98
C PRO A 96 -18.78 6.17 10.12
N VAL A 97 -17.74 6.99 10.12
CA VAL A 97 -16.49 6.70 9.41
C VAL A 97 -15.64 5.78 10.31
N PRO A 98 -15.41 4.51 9.94
CA PRO A 98 -14.53 3.64 10.71
C PRO A 98 -13.08 4.15 10.63
N ALA A 99 -12.34 4.03 11.74
CA ALA A 99 -10.90 4.26 11.71
C ALA A 99 -10.21 3.11 10.96
N VAL A 100 -9.27 3.46 10.07
CA VAL A 100 -8.43 2.49 9.37
C VAL A 100 -7.10 2.39 10.12
N ARG A 101 -6.72 1.18 10.51
CA ARG A 101 -5.42 0.90 11.13
C ARG A 101 -4.43 0.40 10.09
N SER A 102 -3.19 0.90 10.15
CA SER A 102 -2.08 0.38 9.36
C SER A 102 -1.53 -0.92 9.96
N TRP A 103 -0.72 -1.67 9.20
CA TRP A 103 -0.02 -2.84 9.76
C TRP A 103 0.95 -2.48 10.88
N GLU A 104 1.52 -1.26 10.88
CA GLU A 104 2.41 -0.80 11.95
C GLU A 104 1.64 -0.75 13.29
N GLN A 105 0.50 -0.07 13.30
CA GLN A 105 -0.37 0.06 14.47
C GLN A 105 -0.93 -1.29 14.92
N GLU A 106 -1.28 -2.16 13.97
CA GLU A 106 -1.85 -3.48 14.26
C GLU A 106 -0.81 -4.45 14.83
N LEU A 107 0.39 -4.52 14.25
CA LEU A 107 1.46 -5.37 14.75
C LEU A 107 1.95 -4.92 16.14
N GLU A 108 2.03 -3.61 16.39
CA GLU A 108 2.30 -3.07 17.73
C GLU A 108 1.22 -3.43 18.75
N ALA A 109 -0.05 -3.44 18.34
CA ALA A 109 -1.15 -3.83 19.21
C ALA A 109 -1.09 -5.34 19.56
N VAL A 110 -0.73 -6.19 18.59
CA VAL A 110 -0.52 -7.62 18.82
C VAL A 110 0.66 -7.85 19.76
N ALA A 111 1.80 -7.17 19.54
CA ALA A 111 2.98 -7.29 20.38
C ALA A 111 2.71 -6.86 21.84
N ARG A 112 2.01 -5.74 22.04
CA ARG A 112 1.62 -5.27 23.38
C ARG A 112 0.64 -6.23 24.07
N GLY A 113 -0.34 -6.75 23.33
CA GLY A 113 -1.31 -7.72 23.85
C GLY A 113 -0.68 -9.04 24.28
N SER A 114 0.36 -9.48 23.57
CA SER A 114 1.18 -10.64 23.96
C SER A 114 1.94 -10.40 25.27
N ALA A 115 2.42 -9.17 25.50
CA ALA A 115 3.19 -8.82 26.69
C ALA A 115 2.34 -8.60 27.97
N SER A 116 1.04 -8.29 27.85
CA SER A 116 0.25 -7.72 28.96
C SER A 116 -0.86 -8.61 29.54
N SER A 117 -1.16 -9.80 29.03
CA SER A 117 -2.37 -10.53 29.44
C SER A 117 -2.24 -12.06 29.45
N ALA A 118 -2.81 -12.68 30.49
CA ALA A 118 -3.12 -14.11 30.55
C ALA A 118 -4.22 -14.55 29.54
N SER A 119 -4.85 -13.62 28.81
CA SER A 119 -5.89 -13.86 27.80
C SER A 119 -5.40 -13.86 26.34
N GLY A 120 -4.09 -13.79 26.08
CA GLY A 120 -3.51 -13.94 24.74
C GLY A 120 -3.81 -12.81 23.73
N THR A 121 -3.30 -12.95 22.51
CA THR A 121 -3.45 -12.01 21.37
C THR A 121 -4.80 -12.13 20.63
N ALA A 122 -5.63 -13.10 21.03
CA ALA A 122 -6.89 -13.44 20.38
C ALA A 122 -7.98 -12.39 20.63
N ARG A 123 -8.49 -11.82 19.54
CA ARG A 123 -9.33 -10.62 19.54
C ARG A 123 -10.61 -10.77 18.72
N TYR A 124 -10.61 -11.55 17.64
CA TYR A 124 -11.73 -11.58 16.69
C TYR A 124 -12.45 -12.92 16.67
N ASP A 125 -13.76 -12.86 16.48
CA ASP A 125 -14.59 -14.04 16.20
C ASP A 125 -14.65 -14.32 14.68
N ALA A 126 -14.42 -13.29 13.84
CA ALA A 126 -14.35 -13.45 12.39
C ALA A 126 -13.36 -12.47 11.75
N VAL A 127 -12.64 -12.92 10.72
CA VAL A 127 -11.84 -12.07 9.82
C VAL A 127 -12.39 -12.19 8.41
N ILE A 128 -12.76 -11.05 7.81
CA ILE A 128 -13.18 -10.94 6.42
C ILE A 128 -12.07 -10.26 5.64
N LEU A 129 -11.46 -10.94 4.66
CA LEU A 129 -10.30 -10.39 3.94
C LEU A 129 -10.44 -10.51 2.43
N LYS A 130 -9.91 -9.51 1.71
CA LYS A 130 -9.69 -9.61 0.27
C LYS A 130 -8.40 -10.37 0.01
N VAL A 131 -8.46 -11.38 -0.85
CA VAL A 131 -7.24 -12.15 -1.20
C VAL A 131 -6.31 -11.25 -2.01
N PRO A 132 -5.08 -10.98 -1.53
CA PRO A 132 -4.13 -10.15 -2.25
C PRO A 132 -3.57 -10.90 -3.47
N ARG A 133 -2.96 -10.17 -4.40
CA ARG A 133 -2.32 -10.77 -5.59
C ARG A 133 -0.98 -11.42 -5.28
N GLN A 134 -0.35 -11.01 -4.20
CA GLN A 134 0.97 -11.47 -3.80
C GLN A 134 0.82 -12.68 -2.88
N LEU A 135 1.43 -13.80 -3.27
CA LEU A 135 1.34 -15.06 -2.54
C LEU A 135 1.91 -14.94 -1.12
N GLU A 136 3.05 -14.28 -0.97
CA GLU A 136 3.68 -14.06 0.34
C GLU A 136 2.84 -13.16 1.24
N TYR A 137 2.14 -12.18 0.67
CA TYR A 137 1.25 -11.32 1.45
C TYR A 137 0.00 -12.09 1.91
N LEU A 138 -0.56 -12.99 1.09
CA LEU A 138 -1.59 -13.92 1.55
C LEU A 138 -1.07 -14.78 2.72
N GLY A 139 0.16 -15.27 2.64
CA GLY A 139 0.80 -16.03 3.72
C GLY A 139 0.91 -15.21 5.03
N PHE A 140 1.31 -13.94 4.92
CA PHE A 140 1.31 -13.00 6.05
C PHE A 140 -0.08 -12.85 6.67
N LEU A 141 -1.11 -12.61 5.85
CA LEU A 141 -2.48 -12.41 6.33
C LEU A 141 -3.02 -13.63 7.07
N LEU A 142 -2.83 -14.84 6.53
CA LEU A 142 -3.33 -16.07 7.17
C LEU A 142 -2.56 -16.38 8.47
N ARG A 143 -1.24 -16.15 8.51
CA ARG A 143 -0.43 -16.27 9.74
C ARG A 143 -0.85 -15.27 10.81
N TRP A 144 -1.17 -14.03 10.41
CA TRP A 144 -1.75 -13.05 11.32
C TRP A 144 -3.12 -13.49 11.83
N CYS A 145 -4.01 -14.00 10.96
CA CYS A 145 -5.32 -14.53 11.37
C CYS A 145 -5.18 -15.61 12.47
N ASN A 146 -4.21 -16.51 12.33
CA ASN A 146 -3.94 -17.57 13.31
C ASN A 146 -3.52 -17.04 14.69
N GLN A 147 -3.01 -15.79 14.78
CA GLN A 147 -2.66 -15.15 16.06
C GLN A 147 -3.83 -14.40 16.70
N VAL A 148 -4.74 -13.85 15.89
CA VAL A 148 -5.74 -12.89 16.36
C VAL A 148 -7.15 -13.45 16.45
N LEU A 149 -7.41 -14.65 15.90
CA LEU A 149 -8.70 -15.30 16.04
C LEU A 149 -8.84 -15.96 17.42
N ARG A 150 -10.03 -15.83 18.01
CA ARG A 150 -10.44 -16.56 19.21
C ARG A 150 -10.66 -18.03 18.91
N PRO A 151 -10.64 -18.92 19.92
CA PRO A 151 -11.10 -20.30 19.74
C PRO A 151 -12.49 -20.35 19.09
N GLY A 152 -12.63 -21.07 17.98
CA GLY A 152 -13.86 -21.14 17.18
C GLY A 152 -14.09 -19.95 16.22
N GLY A 153 -13.16 -19.00 16.16
CA GLY A 153 -13.20 -17.92 15.18
C GLY A 153 -12.86 -18.40 13.77
N TRP A 154 -13.27 -17.65 12.75
CA TRP A 154 -13.16 -18.10 11.35
C TRP A 154 -12.66 -17.00 10.40
N ILE A 155 -12.16 -17.43 9.25
CA ILE A 155 -11.66 -16.59 8.17
C ILE A 155 -12.57 -16.77 6.96
N LEU A 156 -13.05 -15.67 6.38
CA LEU A 156 -13.68 -15.67 5.07
C LEU A 156 -12.87 -14.79 4.13
N ALA A 157 -12.17 -15.44 3.21
CA ALA A 157 -11.28 -14.80 2.26
C ALA A 157 -11.90 -14.85 0.86
N GLY A 158 -11.87 -13.75 0.11
CA GLY A 158 -12.48 -13.69 -1.21
C GLY A 158 -11.80 -12.76 -2.19
N GLY A 159 -11.91 -13.09 -3.48
CA GLY A 159 -11.37 -12.24 -4.54
C GLY A 159 -11.90 -12.62 -5.92
N MET A 160 -11.69 -11.72 -6.88
CA MET A 160 -11.94 -12.02 -8.29
C MET A 160 -10.91 -13.04 -8.78
N ILE A 161 -11.34 -14.11 -9.43
CA ILE A 161 -10.48 -15.25 -9.83
C ILE A 161 -9.24 -14.80 -10.61
N LYS A 162 -9.41 -13.85 -11.55
CA LYS A 162 -8.31 -13.27 -12.34
C LYS A 162 -7.26 -12.48 -11.54
N HIS A 163 -7.47 -12.31 -10.23
CA HIS A 163 -6.61 -11.55 -9.32
C HIS A 163 -6.10 -12.41 -8.17
N LEU A 164 -6.57 -13.66 -8.05
CA LEU A 164 -6.05 -14.59 -7.07
C LEU A 164 -4.63 -15.02 -7.49
N PRO A 165 -3.69 -15.15 -6.54
CA PRO A 165 -2.34 -15.58 -6.85
C PRO A 165 -2.37 -17.02 -7.36
N ASP A 166 -1.52 -17.30 -8.34
CA ASP A 166 -1.20 -18.67 -8.69
C ASP A 166 -0.68 -19.39 -7.43
N GLN A 167 -1.06 -20.65 -7.26
CA GLN A 167 -0.68 -21.47 -6.10
C GLN A 167 -1.23 -21.01 -4.74
N ALA A 168 -2.20 -20.08 -4.68
CA ALA A 168 -2.86 -19.70 -3.43
C ALA A 168 -3.33 -20.91 -2.60
N VAL A 169 -3.79 -21.96 -3.28
CA VAL A 169 -4.22 -23.23 -2.67
C VAL A 169 -3.16 -23.83 -1.74
N ARG A 170 -1.87 -23.77 -2.10
CA ARG A 170 -0.78 -24.31 -1.27
C ARG A 170 -0.66 -23.55 0.04
N VAL A 171 -0.79 -22.22 -0.02
CA VAL A 171 -0.73 -21.35 1.16
C VAL A 171 -1.92 -21.61 2.09
N TYR A 172 -3.13 -21.80 1.54
CA TYR A 172 -4.29 -22.20 2.34
C TYR A 172 -4.09 -23.56 3.00
N GLN A 173 -3.60 -24.56 2.26
CA GLN A 173 -3.36 -25.91 2.77
C GLN A 173 -2.30 -25.94 3.88
N GLU A 174 -1.28 -25.09 3.78
CA GLU A 174 -0.19 -25.01 4.75
C GLU A 174 -0.60 -24.29 6.05
N LEU A 175 -1.40 -23.22 5.94
CA LEU A 175 -1.55 -22.24 7.03
C LEU A 175 -2.88 -22.31 7.76
N VAL A 176 -3.94 -22.84 7.15
CA VAL A 176 -5.29 -22.80 7.73
C VAL A 176 -6.05 -24.09 7.45
N VAL A 177 -7.08 -24.36 8.24
CA VAL A 177 -7.98 -25.49 7.99
C VAL A 177 -9.09 -25.01 7.06
N THR A 178 -9.03 -25.39 5.78
CA THR A 178 -10.07 -25.02 4.81
C THR A 178 -11.33 -25.83 5.06
N GLU A 179 -12.41 -25.17 5.51
CA GLU A 179 -13.71 -25.81 5.71
C GLU A 179 -14.47 -25.97 4.39
N ALA A 180 -14.51 -24.90 3.60
CA ALA A 180 -15.27 -24.89 2.37
C ALA A 180 -14.67 -23.92 1.35
N VAL A 181 -14.66 -24.35 0.08
CA VAL A 181 -14.43 -23.46 -1.05
C VAL A 181 -15.77 -23.19 -1.72
N LEU A 182 -16.30 -21.99 -1.56
CA LEU A 182 -17.67 -21.68 -1.99
C LEU A 182 -17.79 -21.67 -3.52
N PRO A 183 -18.96 -22.03 -4.10
CA PRO A 183 -19.18 -22.01 -5.55
C PRO A 183 -18.81 -20.66 -6.16
N ALA A 184 -18.07 -20.68 -7.28
CA ALA A 184 -17.71 -19.45 -7.96
C ALA A 184 -18.97 -18.77 -8.52
N LYS A 185 -19.15 -17.48 -8.24
CA LYS A 185 -20.23 -16.67 -8.82
C LYS A 185 -19.65 -15.38 -9.37
N LYS A 186 -20.12 -14.97 -10.56
CA LYS A 186 -19.68 -13.73 -11.23
C LYS A 186 -18.14 -13.58 -11.29
N LYS A 187 -17.42 -14.70 -11.49
CA LYS A 187 -15.94 -14.78 -11.52
C LYS A 187 -15.24 -14.41 -10.20
N ALA A 188 -15.96 -14.42 -9.08
CA ALA A 188 -15.39 -14.34 -7.74
C ALA A 188 -15.43 -15.70 -7.05
N ARG A 189 -14.47 -15.93 -6.16
CA ARG A 189 -14.29 -17.16 -5.39
C ARG A 189 -14.00 -16.81 -3.95
N LEU A 190 -14.66 -17.52 -3.03
CA LEU A 190 -14.51 -17.36 -1.59
C LEU A 190 -14.02 -18.68 -0.98
N VAL A 191 -13.26 -18.56 0.10
CA VAL A 191 -12.76 -19.67 0.92
C VAL A 191 -13.13 -19.38 2.37
N LEU A 192 -13.77 -20.33 3.02
CA LEU A 192 -14.04 -20.34 4.45
C LEU A 192 -13.02 -21.24 5.14
N CYS A 193 -12.37 -20.71 6.17
CA CYS A 193 -11.34 -21.42 6.91
C CYS A 193 -11.51 -21.26 8.43
N GLN A 194 -11.08 -22.27 9.17
CA GLN A 194 -10.71 -22.13 10.58
C GLN A 194 -9.22 -21.77 10.69
N PRO A 195 -8.79 -21.12 11.78
CA PRO A 195 -7.38 -20.83 12.01
C PRO A 195 -6.55 -22.12 12.05
N GLY A 196 -5.33 -22.05 11.51
CA GLY A 196 -4.28 -23.03 11.75
C GLY A 196 -3.42 -22.64 12.95
N THR A 197 -2.26 -23.30 13.08
CA THR A 197 -1.34 -23.10 14.21
C THR A 197 -0.14 -22.22 13.88
N GLN A 198 0.17 -22.04 12.60
CA GLN A 198 1.34 -21.31 12.16
C GLN A 198 1.10 -19.80 12.21
N THR A 199 1.90 -19.09 12.99
CA THR A 199 1.75 -17.64 13.22
C THR A 199 2.82 -16.83 12.47
N LEU A 200 2.84 -15.50 12.68
CA LEU A 200 3.93 -14.64 12.21
C LEU A 200 5.21 -14.83 13.06
N GLU A 201 5.06 -15.32 14.28
CA GLU A 201 6.21 -15.65 15.14
C GLU A 201 7.01 -16.78 14.49
N HIS A 202 8.34 -16.67 14.56
CA HIS A 202 9.28 -17.63 13.98
C HIS A 202 9.16 -17.83 12.47
N TRP A 203 8.45 -16.97 11.74
CA TRP A 203 8.43 -17.03 10.29
C TRP A 203 9.72 -16.44 9.72
N ASP A 204 10.65 -17.33 9.38
CA ASP A 204 11.96 -17.04 8.78
C ASP A 204 11.92 -16.16 7.52
N ARG A 205 10.83 -16.25 6.73
CA ARG A 205 10.63 -15.46 5.50
C ARG A 205 9.83 -14.17 5.72
N LEU A 206 9.47 -13.82 6.96
CA LEU A 206 8.79 -12.56 7.27
C LEU A 206 9.61 -11.37 6.79
N TRP A 207 10.94 -11.43 6.94
CA TRP A 207 11.89 -10.47 6.40
C TRP A 207 12.74 -11.12 5.32
N ARG A 208 12.77 -10.49 4.14
CA ARG A 208 13.58 -10.91 2.99
C ARG A 208 14.28 -9.70 2.43
N GLY A 209 15.47 -9.87 1.89
CA GLY A 209 16.28 -8.74 1.45
C GLY A 209 17.47 -9.15 0.63
N TYR A 210 18.26 -8.15 0.28
CA TYR A 210 19.46 -8.30 -0.54
C TYR A 210 20.52 -7.29 -0.08
N PRO A 211 21.81 -7.62 -0.22
CA PRO A 211 22.89 -6.67 0.04
C PRO A 211 22.95 -5.60 -1.05
N VAL A 212 23.40 -4.41 -0.67
CA VAL A 212 23.72 -3.30 -1.59
C VAL A 212 25.08 -2.78 -1.18
N GLY A 213 26.03 -2.72 -2.11
CA GLY A 213 27.46 -2.54 -1.79
C GLY A 213 27.81 -1.25 -1.02
N GLU A 214 27.03 -0.19 -1.22
CA GLU A 214 27.23 1.11 -0.57
C GLU A 214 26.49 1.26 0.77
N LEU A 215 25.80 0.22 1.23
CA LEU A 215 25.03 0.23 2.47
C LEU A 215 25.64 -0.72 3.52
N PRO A 216 25.66 -0.33 4.81
CA PRO A 216 26.26 -1.12 5.87
C PRO A 216 25.43 -2.34 6.29
N ALA A 217 24.16 -2.42 5.87
CA ALA A 217 23.24 -3.50 6.16
C ALA A 217 22.45 -3.90 4.90
N PRO A 218 21.96 -5.15 4.80
CA PRO A 218 21.07 -5.55 3.71
C PRO A 218 19.77 -4.75 3.75
N VAL A 219 19.20 -4.48 2.58
CA VAL A 219 17.89 -3.83 2.46
C VAL A 219 16.82 -4.91 2.48
N GLN A 220 15.94 -4.88 3.47
CA GLN A 220 14.91 -5.88 3.69
C GLN A 220 13.49 -5.33 3.46
N GLY A 221 12.54 -6.22 3.21
CA GLY A 221 11.14 -5.87 3.02
C GLY A 221 10.20 -6.92 3.61
N LEU A 222 9.09 -6.44 4.15
CA LEU A 222 7.93 -7.25 4.52
C LEU A 222 7.20 -7.81 3.27
N PRO A 223 6.30 -8.79 3.43
CA PRO A 223 5.72 -9.57 2.33
C PRO A 223 4.97 -8.81 1.22
N ALA A 224 4.40 -7.64 1.52
CA ALA A 224 3.73 -6.80 0.53
C ALA A 224 4.68 -5.86 -0.24
N VAL A 225 5.94 -5.75 0.20
CA VAL A 225 6.89 -4.75 -0.33
C VAL A 225 7.44 -5.15 -1.69
N PHE A 226 7.45 -4.18 -2.61
CA PHE A 226 7.99 -4.35 -3.95
C PHE A 226 9.47 -4.75 -3.93
N ALA A 227 9.84 -5.66 -4.84
CA ALA A 227 11.21 -6.12 -5.04
C ALA A 227 11.94 -6.60 -3.77
N ARG A 228 11.22 -7.10 -2.73
CA ARG A 228 11.82 -7.51 -1.45
C ARG A 228 12.92 -8.58 -1.55
N ASP A 229 12.89 -9.44 -2.58
CA ASP A 229 13.86 -10.54 -2.75
C ASP A 229 15.13 -10.16 -3.51
N ARG A 230 15.14 -9.07 -4.28
CA ARG A 230 16.28 -8.67 -5.11
C ARG A 230 16.21 -7.20 -5.50
N LEU A 231 17.38 -6.59 -5.65
CA LEU A 231 17.50 -5.23 -6.17
C LEU A 231 16.77 -5.10 -7.52
N ASP A 232 15.80 -4.18 -7.57
CA ASP A 232 15.09 -3.85 -8.80
C ASP A 232 16.05 -3.28 -9.85
N ILE A 233 15.86 -3.69 -11.10
CA ILE A 233 16.73 -3.26 -12.20
C ILE A 233 16.59 -1.76 -12.43
N GLY A 234 15.37 -1.22 -12.35
CA GLY A 234 15.13 0.21 -12.49
C GLY A 234 15.84 1.00 -11.39
N SER A 235 15.61 0.63 -10.12
CA SER A 235 16.30 1.27 -9.00
C SER A 235 17.82 1.20 -9.14
N ARG A 236 18.39 0.07 -9.57
CA ARG A 236 19.84 -0.09 -9.79
C ARG A 236 20.41 0.92 -10.79
N GLU A 237 19.69 1.24 -11.86
CA GLU A 237 20.11 2.23 -12.85
C GLU A 237 20.12 3.65 -12.27
N LEU A 238 19.31 3.90 -11.23
CA LEU A 238 19.18 5.20 -10.58
C LEU A 238 20.26 5.47 -9.52
N LEU A 239 20.70 4.43 -8.77
CA LEU A 239 21.58 4.58 -7.61
C LEU A 239 22.84 5.43 -7.86
N PRO A 240 23.60 5.26 -8.96
CA PRO A 240 24.81 6.04 -9.19
C PRO A 240 24.58 7.55 -9.26
N PHE A 241 23.40 7.96 -9.73
CA PHE A 241 23.03 9.37 -9.87
C PHE A 241 22.55 9.98 -8.56
N ILE A 242 22.05 9.17 -7.62
CA ILE A 242 21.61 9.64 -6.30
C ILE A 242 22.83 10.11 -5.52
N ALA A 243 23.86 9.26 -5.42
CA ALA A 243 25.07 9.55 -4.66
C ALA A 243 25.73 10.85 -5.14
N GLU A 244 25.81 11.07 -6.46
CA GLU A 244 26.32 12.32 -7.01
C GLU A 244 25.42 13.51 -6.67
N ALA A 245 24.11 13.40 -6.92
CA ALA A 245 23.19 14.52 -6.78
C ALA A 245 23.08 15.05 -5.34
N VAL A 246 23.13 14.17 -4.33
CA VAL A 246 23.01 14.58 -2.93
C VAL A 246 24.25 15.31 -2.39
N THR A 247 25.43 15.13 -3.00
CA THR A 247 26.66 15.81 -2.56
C THR A 247 26.60 17.32 -2.75
N ALA A 248 25.87 17.78 -3.77
CA ALA A 248 25.69 19.19 -4.10
C ALA A 248 24.63 19.89 -3.24
N LEU A 249 23.90 19.16 -2.39
CA LEU A 249 22.84 19.72 -1.55
C LEU A 249 23.43 20.47 -0.33
N PRO A 250 22.78 21.56 0.12
CA PRO A 250 23.17 22.23 1.35
C PRO A 250 22.97 21.32 2.57
N PRO A 251 23.68 21.56 3.69
CA PRO A 251 23.47 20.81 4.91
C PRO A 251 22.00 20.84 5.36
N GLY A 252 21.46 19.70 5.80
CA GLY A 252 20.07 19.61 6.25
C GLY A 252 19.02 19.70 5.14
N ALA A 253 19.41 19.59 3.86
CA ALA A 253 18.46 19.69 2.75
C ALA A 253 17.31 18.66 2.88
N PRO A 254 16.04 19.07 2.68
CA PRO A 254 14.92 18.16 2.71
C PRO A 254 14.87 17.31 1.43
N VAL A 255 14.88 15.99 1.59
CA VAL A 255 14.82 15.02 0.48
C VAL A 255 13.67 14.04 0.73
N LEU A 256 12.91 13.70 -0.31
CA LEU A 256 11.84 12.71 -0.24
C LEU A 256 12.15 11.50 -1.12
N ASP A 257 12.10 10.30 -0.55
CA ASP A 257 11.97 9.05 -1.30
C ASP A 257 10.46 8.78 -1.46
N LEU A 258 9.94 9.03 -2.67
CA LEU A 258 8.52 8.95 -2.99
C LEU A 258 8.21 7.60 -3.63
N ALA A 259 7.17 6.92 -3.12
CA ALA A 259 6.91 5.50 -3.39
C ALA A 259 8.13 4.65 -3.00
N CYS A 260 8.58 4.84 -1.76
CA CYS A 260 9.89 4.40 -1.31
C CYS A 260 10.08 2.89 -1.26
N GLY A 261 9.02 2.09 -1.22
CA GLY A 261 9.11 0.64 -1.03
C GLY A 261 9.90 0.31 0.24
N ASN A 262 10.99 -0.46 0.09
CA ASN A 262 11.88 -0.78 1.22
C ASN A 262 12.84 0.36 1.64
N GLY A 263 12.71 1.57 1.05
CA GLY A 263 13.51 2.74 1.38
C GLY A 263 14.89 2.79 0.71
N LEU A 264 15.14 1.94 -0.28
CA LEU A 264 16.45 1.82 -0.94
C LEU A 264 17.02 3.17 -1.42
N LEU A 265 16.23 4.00 -2.10
CA LEU A 265 16.75 5.23 -2.69
C LEU A 265 17.15 6.22 -1.60
N GLY A 266 16.31 6.38 -0.57
CA GLY A 266 16.61 7.21 0.59
C GLY A 266 17.79 6.70 1.43
N LEU A 267 17.98 5.37 1.55
CA LEU A 267 19.15 4.78 2.21
C LEU A 267 20.45 5.13 1.49
N VAL A 268 20.47 5.04 0.16
CA VAL A 268 21.64 5.41 -0.65
C VAL A 268 21.93 6.91 -0.54
N ALA A 269 20.88 7.75 -0.57
CA ALA A 269 21.01 9.18 -0.33
C ALA A 269 21.63 9.49 1.05
N LEU A 270 21.12 8.86 2.12
CA LEU A 270 21.63 9.02 3.48
C LEU A 270 23.05 8.48 3.66
N SER A 271 23.42 7.39 2.97
CA SER A 271 24.78 6.85 3.00
C SER A 271 25.78 7.83 2.39
N GLY A 272 25.43 8.46 1.27
CA GLY A 272 26.25 9.50 0.65
C GLY A 272 26.25 10.84 1.41
N ARG A 273 25.16 11.15 2.12
CA ARG A 273 24.98 12.41 2.84
C ARG A 273 24.14 12.24 4.12
N PRO A 274 24.78 11.93 5.27
CA PRO A 274 24.06 11.57 6.51
C PRO A 274 23.25 12.71 7.17
N ASP A 275 23.49 13.97 6.82
CA ASP A 275 22.83 15.16 7.37
C ASP A 275 21.55 15.57 6.60
N LEU A 276 21.11 14.83 5.58
CA LEU A 276 19.87 15.13 4.86
C LEU A 276 18.64 14.99 5.77
N ALA A 277 17.68 15.92 5.67
CA ALA A 277 16.37 15.76 6.30
C ALA A 277 15.51 14.84 5.42
N MET A 278 15.52 13.54 5.72
CA MET A 278 15.00 12.49 4.83
C MET A 278 13.53 12.15 5.13
N GLY A 279 12.67 12.26 4.12
CA GLY A 279 11.30 11.75 4.13
C GLY A 279 11.19 10.45 3.34
N PHE A 280 10.39 9.51 3.82
CA PHE A 280 10.01 8.28 3.12
C PHE A 280 8.48 8.24 3.03
N ALA A 281 7.93 8.21 1.83
CA ALA A 281 6.48 8.17 1.62
C ALA A 281 6.09 6.98 0.75
N ASP A 282 5.12 6.20 1.21
CA ASP A 282 4.58 5.08 0.47
C ASP A 282 3.11 4.82 0.86
N ILE A 283 2.36 4.31 -0.11
CA ILE A 283 0.97 3.89 0.09
C ILE A 283 0.89 2.62 0.94
N SER A 284 1.93 1.78 0.92
CA SER A 284 2.01 0.54 1.69
C SER A 284 2.56 0.80 3.08
N SER A 285 1.82 0.40 4.11
CA SER A 285 2.30 0.44 5.49
C SER A 285 3.47 -0.51 5.70
N GLN A 286 3.49 -1.67 5.04
CA GLN A 286 4.61 -2.60 5.08
C GLN A 286 5.89 -2.02 4.45
N ALA A 287 5.76 -1.20 3.41
CA ALA A 287 6.87 -0.44 2.84
C ALA A 287 7.44 0.54 3.88
N ILE A 288 6.58 1.31 4.54
CA ILE A 288 6.99 2.24 5.59
C ILE A 288 7.69 1.55 6.77
N ILE A 289 7.13 0.44 7.27
CA ILE A 289 7.77 -0.37 8.33
C ILE A 289 9.15 -0.84 7.86
N SER A 290 9.26 -1.30 6.61
CA SER A 290 10.50 -1.82 6.05
C SER A 290 11.57 -0.74 5.89
N ALA A 291 11.20 0.43 5.36
CA ALA A 291 12.09 1.58 5.25
C ALA A 291 12.63 2.01 6.63
N ARG A 292 11.75 2.08 7.65
CA ARG A 292 12.14 2.40 9.02
C ARG A 292 13.14 1.40 9.60
N VAL A 293 12.87 0.10 9.44
CA VAL A 293 13.76 -0.97 9.90
C VAL A 293 15.12 -0.90 9.20
N ASN A 294 15.15 -0.70 7.89
CA ASN A 294 16.40 -0.65 7.14
C ASN A 294 17.24 0.59 7.49
N VAL A 295 16.60 1.75 7.65
CA VAL A 295 17.28 2.99 8.07
C VAL A 295 17.92 2.81 9.46
N SER A 296 17.20 2.18 10.39
CA SER A 296 17.72 1.85 11.71
C SER A 296 18.85 0.82 11.65
N ALA A 297 18.68 -0.26 10.88
CA ALA A 297 19.68 -1.33 10.76
C ALA A 297 20.98 -0.82 10.11
N ALA A 298 20.89 0.17 9.23
CA ALA A 298 22.04 0.82 8.62
C ALA A 298 22.71 1.88 9.52
N GLY A 299 22.13 2.22 10.68
CA GLY A 299 22.65 3.27 11.56
C GLY A 299 22.59 4.68 10.95
N LEU A 300 21.67 4.91 10.02
CA LEU A 300 21.55 6.16 9.26
C LEU A 300 20.56 7.17 9.88
N ASP A 301 19.71 6.73 10.83
CA ASP A 301 18.84 7.64 11.58
C ASP A 301 19.59 8.32 12.73
N ARG A 302 19.63 9.64 12.67
CA ARG A 302 20.12 10.57 13.69
C ARG A 302 18.98 11.46 14.22
N GLY A 303 17.72 11.08 13.99
CA GLY A 303 16.51 11.82 14.34
C GLY A 303 15.95 12.71 13.21
N GLN A 304 16.58 12.65 12.04
CA GLN A 304 16.28 13.45 10.85
C GLN A 304 15.36 12.74 9.85
N CYS A 305 15.04 11.46 10.07
CA CYS A 305 14.15 10.70 9.18
C CYS A 305 12.67 10.90 9.55
N ARG A 306 11.79 10.95 8.55
CA ARG A 306 10.33 10.99 8.69
C ARG A 306 9.69 9.98 7.75
N PHE A 307 8.62 9.33 8.20
CA PHE A 307 7.97 8.23 7.50
C PHE A 307 6.48 8.51 7.36
N TYR A 308 5.96 8.40 6.16
CA TYR A 308 4.61 8.81 5.80
C TYR A 308 3.87 7.66 5.11
N HIS A 309 2.91 7.06 5.81
CA HIS A 309 1.93 6.15 5.19
C HIS A 309 0.88 6.99 4.47
N ALA A 310 1.08 7.21 3.17
CA ALA A 310 0.33 8.18 2.38
C ALA A 310 0.16 7.73 0.93
N ASP A 311 -0.98 8.06 0.31
CA ASP A 311 -1.16 7.89 -1.14
C ASP A 311 -0.50 9.06 -1.86
N GLY A 312 0.79 8.91 -2.19
CA GLY A 312 1.57 9.93 -2.90
C GLY A 312 2.39 10.85 -1.98
N ALA A 313 2.71 12.05 -2.47
CA ALA A 313 3.53 12.99 -1.71
C ALA A 313 2.71 13.65 -0.58
N PRO A 314 3.20 13.68 0.68
CA PRO A 314 2.44 14.27 1.78
C PRO A 314 2.33 15.79 1.59
N PRO A 315 1.13 16.39 1.51
CA PRO A 315 0.99 17.83 1.24
C PRO A 315 1.57 18.74 2.34
N GLN A 316 1.75 18.21 3.55
CA GLN A 316 2.14 18.96 4.74
C GLN A 316 3.64 18.82 5.08
N SER A 317 4.40 18.02 4.34
CA SER A 317 5.82 17.76 4.64
C SER A 317 6.79 18.81 4.07
N GLY A 318 6.25 19.91 3.53
CA GLY A 318 7.01 21.08 3.08
C GLY A 318 7.53 20.95 1.65
N PRO A 319 8.11 22.04 1.10
CA PRO A 319 8.79 21.93 -0.17
C PRO A 319 10.14 21.21 0.02
N PHE A 320 10.38 20.15 -0.72
CA PHE A 320 11.61 19.38 -0.76
C PHE A 320 12.62 20.00 -1.72
N ARG A 321 13.91 19.85 -1.42
CA ARG A 321 15.00 20.26 -2.32
C ARG A 321 15.25 19.21 -3.41
N MET A 322 14.96 17.96 -3.09
CA MET A 322 15.06 16.83 -4.01
C MET A 322 13.98 15.79 -3.73
N ILE A 323 13.43 15.21 -4.79
CA ILE A 323 12.56 14.03 -4.71
C ILE A 323 13.20 12.91 -5.54
N LEU A 324 13.29 11.72 -4.93
CA LEU A 324 13.73 10.48 -5.55
C LEU A 324 12.49 9.65 -5.88
N LEU A 325 12.42 9.07 -7.08
CA LEU A 325 11.24 8.33 -7.51
C LEU A 325 11.57 7.16 -8.45
N ASN A 326 11.12 5.96 -8.06
CA ASN A 326 10.90 4.85 -8.98
C ASN A 326 9.39 4.54 -8.97
N PRO A 327 8.60 5.10 -9.91
CA PRO A 327 7.15 5.04 -9.83
C PRO A 327 6.63 3.62 -10.12
N PRO A 328 5.52 3.19 -9.51
CA PRO A 328 4.93 1.89 -9.80
C PRO A 328 4.47 1.80 -11.28
N PHE A 329 4.72 0.67 -11.92
CA PHE A 329 4.46 0.48 -13.37
C PHE A 329 3.22 -0.35 -13.69
N HIS A 330 2.60 -1.00 -12.70
CA HIS A 330 1.41 -1.84 -12.90
C HIS A 330 0.41 -1.67 -11.76
N GLU A 331 -0.80 -1.18 -12.06
CA GLU A 331 -1.92 -1.20 -11.12
C GLU A 331 -2.87 -2.35 -11.49
N GLY A 332 -2.89 -3.42 -10.69
CA GLY A 332 -3.94 -4.44 -10.79
C GLY A 332 -4.16 -5.11 -12.16
N GLY A 333 -3.15 -5.13 -13.03
CA GLY A 333 -3.24 -5.67 -14.39
C GLY A 333 -3.79 -4.71 -15.44
N ALA A 334 -4.02 -3.44 -15.11
CA ALA A 334 -4.22 -2.36 -16.08
C ALA A 334 -2.94 -1.51 -16.14
N VAL A 335 -2.31 -1.48 -17.31
CA VAL A 335 -1.23 -0.52 -17.60
C VAL A 335 -1.89 0.84 -17.74
N GLY A 336 -1.65 1.73 -16.79
CA GLY A 336 -2.15 3.10 -16.84
C GLY A 336 -1.10 4.04 -16.30
N ASP A 337 -0.68 5.01 -17.11
CA ASP A 337 0.24 6.08 -16.72
C ASP A 337 -0.33 7.00 -15.62
N HIS A 338 -1.59 6.83 -15.21
CA HIS A 338 -2.29 7.74 -14.32
C HIS A 338 -1.63 7.89 -12.95
N ILE A 339 -1.06 6.81 -12.39
CA ILE A 339 -0.34 6.90 -11.10
C ILE A 339 0.94 7.69 -11.28
N ALA A 340 1.75 7.34 -12.29
CA ALA A 340 3.01 8.03 -12.54
C ALA A 340 2.78 9.52 -12.81
N LEU A 341 1.77 9.87 -13.62
CA LEU A 341 1.38 11.25 -13.88
C LEU A 341 0.94 11.99 -12.61
N ARG A 342 0.17 11.33 -11.74
CA ARG A 342 -0.21 11.90 -10.43
C ARG A 342 1.02 12.17 -9.58
N LEU A 343 1.92 11.20 -9.45
CA LEU A 343 3.16 11.33 -8.69
C LEU A 343 4.07 12.42 -9.27
N PHE A 344 4.10 12.63 -10.60
CA PHE A 344 4.86 13.73 -11.20
C PHE A 344 4.27 15.10 -10.85
N ALA A 345 2.94 15.21 -10.86
CA ALA A 345 2.24 16.43 -10.47
C ALA A 345 2.46 16.76 -8.99
N GLU A 346 2.34 15.75 -8.13
CA GLU A 346 2.57 15.88 -6.68
C GLU A 346 4.03 16.20 -6.37
N ALA A 347 4.98 15.52 -7.02
CA ALA A 347 6.40 15.82 -6.87
C ALA A 347 6.71 17.28 -7.27
N ALA A 348 6.19 17.75 -8.41
CA ALA A 348 6.36 19.15 -8.81
C ALA A 348 5.73 20.14 -7.80
N GLY A 349 4.55 19.81 -7.26
CA GLY A 349 3.88 20.63 -6.24
C GLY A 349 4.57 20.66 -4.88
N CYS A 350 5.38 19.65 -4.57
CA CYS A 350 6.11 19.53 -3.31
C CYS A 350 7.59 19.90 -3.43
N LEU A 351 8.08 20.41 -4.56
CA LEU A 351 9.47 20.85 -4.70
C LEU A 351 9.62 22.36 -4.41
N THR A 352 10.78 22.77 -3.88
CA THR A 352 11.19 24.18 -3.88
C THR A 352 11.33 24.69 -5.32
N GLY A 353 11.30 26.01 -5.54
CA GLY A 353 11.43 26.58 -6.89
C GLY A 353 12.75 26.21 -7.59
N ASP A 354 13.81 25.97 -6.81
CA ASP A 354 15.12 25.49 -7.25
C ASP A 354 15.31 23.97 -7.09
N GLY A 355 14.27 23.27 -6.62
CA GLY A 355 14.27 21.85 -6.34
C GLY A 355 14.24 20.96 -7.57
N GLU A 356 14.54 19.68 -7.38
CA GLU A 356 14.65 18.73 -8.48
C GLU A 356 14.04 17.35 -8.21
N LEU A 357 13.49 16.75 -9.27
CA LEU A 357 13.07 15.36 -9.28
C LEU A 357 14.15 14.53 -9.98
N LEU A 358 14.66 13.51 -9.30
CA LEU A 358 15.54 12.49 -9.85
C LEU A 358 14.78 11.15 -9.88
N MET A 359 14.59 10.61 -11.07
CA MET A 359 13.72 9.44 -11.22
C MET A 359 14.19 8.47 -12.30
N VAL A 360 13.71 7.22 -12.18
CA VAL A 360 13.83 6.21 -13.23
C VAL A 360 12.47 5.86 -13.80
N GLY A 361 12.41 5.62 -15.10
CA GLY A 361 11.18 5.21 -15.78
C GLY A 361 11.43 4.12 -16.81
N ASN A 362 10.40 3.32 -17.08
CA ASN A 362 10.43 2.37 -18.18
C ASN A 362 10.54 3.10 -19.52
N ARG A 363 11.51 2.69 -20.37
CA ARG A 363 11.79 3.32 -21.67
C ARG A 363 10.55 3.39 -22.56
N HIS A 364 9.76 2.31 -22.60
CA HIS A 364 8.59 2.18 -23.47
C HIS A 364 7.45 3.15 -23.12
N LEU A 365 7.42 3.71 -21.89
CA LEU A 365 6.38 4.65 -21.46
C LEU A 365 6.66 6.10 -21.89
N GLY A 366 7.87 6.42 -22.36
CA GLY A 366 8.15 7.72 -22.96
C GLY A 366 7.95 8.93 -22.02
N TYR A 367 8.21 8.78 -20.71
CA TYR A 367 7.91 9.79 -19.68
C TYR A 367 8.49 11.18 -19.93
N HIS A 368 9.55 11.33 -20.73
CA HIS A 368 10.09 12.64 -21.12
C HIS A 368 9.03 13.61 -21.67
N ARG A 369 7.96 13.12 -22.31
CA ARG A 369 6.86 13.95 -22.81
C ARG A 369 5.97 14.43 -21.67
N SER A 370 5.54 13.51 -20.83
CA SER A 370 4.66 13.79 -19.70
C SER A 370 5.31 14.68 -18.65
N LEU A 371 6.60 14.48 -18.37
CA LEU A 371 7.36 15.28 -17.41
C LEU A 371 7.42 16.77 -17.80
N ARG A 372 7.42 17.11 -19.10
CA ARG A 372 7.43 18.50 -19.58
C ARG A 372 6.16 19.28 -19.22
N SER A 373 5.06 18.57 -18.91
CA SER A 373 3.83 19.19 -18.40
C SER A 373 3.98 19.69 -16.96
N PHE A 374 4.94 19.15 -16.20
CA PHE A 374 5.14 19.44 -14.78
C PHE A 374 6.47 20.15 -14.50
N PHE A 375 7.44 20.05 -15.41
CA PHE A 375 8.77 20.64 -15.27
C PHE A 375 9.14 21.47 -16.50
N THR A 376 9.89 22.54 -16.30
CA THR A 376 10.40 23.37 -17.40
C THR A 376 11.61 22.73 -18.09
N GLN A 377 12.43 21.99 -17.33
CA GLN A 377 13.61 21.29 -17.84
C GLN A 377 13.53 19.80 -17.48
N VAL A 378 13.77 18.95 -18.48
CA VAL A 378 13.79 17.49 -18.35
C VAL A 378 15.04 16.98 -19.05
N GLN A 379 16.04 16.56 -18.27
CA GLN A 379 17.31 16.03 -18.74
C GLN A 379 17.30 14.50 -18.62
N GLN A 380 17.71 13.82 -19.68
CA GLN A 380 18.03 12.39 -19.62
C GLN A 380 19.47 12.23 -19.17
N LEU A 381 19.70 11.62 -18.00
CA LEU A 381 21.04 11.37 -17.47
C LEU A 381 21.62 10.05 -17.96
N HIS A 382 20.76 9.03 -18.09
CA HIS A 382 21.15 7.70 -18.53
C HIS A 382 20.01 7.01 -19.28
N ALA A 383 20.35 6.07 -20.15
CA ALA A 383 19.37 5.20 -20.79
C ALA A 383 19.96 3.82 -21.06
N SER A 384 19.31 2.80 -20.51
CA SER A 384 19.54 1.38 -20.81
C SER A 384 18.41 0.85 -21.69
N PRO A 385 18.50 -0.38 -22.25
CA PRO A 385 17.46 -0.92 -23.13
C PRO A 385 16.05 -0.90 -22.53
N ARG A 386 15.92 -1.00 -21.20
CA ARG A 386 14.62 -1.06 -20.50
C ARG A 386 14.28 0.21 -19.73
N PHE A 387 15.26 0.97 -19.26
CA PHE A 387 15.04 2.08 -18.34
C PHE A 387 15.71 3.37 -18.81
N VAL A 388 15.18 4.49 -18.35
CA VAL A 388 15.74 5.83 -18.58
C VAL A 388 15.74 6.57 -17.25
N VAL A 389 16.88 7.19 -16.92
CA VAL A 389 17.04 8.04 -15.73
C VAL A 389 16.87 9.50 -16.14
N PHE A 390 16.01 10.21 -15.44
CA PHE A 390 15.69 11.61 -15.69
C PHE A 390 16.02 12.48 -14.47
N ARG A 391 16.55 13.68 -14.74
CA ARG A 391 16.60 14.80 -13.81
C ARG A 391 15.66 15.88 -14.32
N CYS A 392 14.75 16.35 -13.47
CA CYS A 392 13.78 17.37 -13.83
C CYS A 392 13.90 18.56 -12.88
N THR A 393 13.94 19.78 -13.43
CA THR A 393 14.08 21.03 -12.66
C THR A 393 13.10 22.10 -13.14
N GLY A 394 12.96 23.15 -12.34
CA GLY A 394 11.98 24.21 -12.55
C GLY A 394 10.56 23.65 -12.54
N PRO A 395 10.09 23.14 -11.37
CA PRO A 395 8.73 22.64 -11.21
C PRO A 395 7.73 23.73 -11.57
N ARG A 396 6.73 23.38 -12.37
CA ARG A 396 5.62 24.26 -12.72
C ARG A 396 4.65 24.26 -11.55
N GLN A 397 4.41 25.43 -10.97
CA GLN A 397 3.35 25.57 -9.98
C GLN A 397 2.01 25.19 -10.62
N PRO A 398 1.16 24.40 -9.94
CA PRO A 398 -0.18 24.11 -10.44
C PRO A 398 -0.89 25.44 -10.69
N ALA A 399 -1.46 25.61 -11.90
CA ALA A 399 -2.27 26.79 -12.21
C ALA A 399 -3.32 26.95 -11.10
N GLY A 400 -3.30 28.11 -10.44
CA GLY A 400 -3.98 28.30 -9.17
C GLY A 400 -5.42 27.79 -9.18
N ARG A 401 -5.78 27.02 -8.14
CA ARG A 401 -7.17 27.01 -7.67
C ARG A 401 -7.45 28.42 -7.15
N SER A 402 -7.89 29.29 -8.05
CA SER A 402 -8.56 30.55 -7.70
C SER A 402 -10.02 30.28 -7.45
#